data_AF-A0AAU9Y3C4-F1
#
_entry.id   AF-A0AAU9Y3C4-F1
#
_cell.length_a   1.000
_cell.length_b   1.000
_cell.length_c   1.000
_cell.angle_alpha   90.00
_cell.angle_beta   90.00
_cell.angle_gamma   90.00
#
_symmetry.space_group_name_H-M   'P 1'
#
loop_
_entity.id
_entity.type
_entity.pdbx_description
1 polymer ?
#
loop_
_entity_poly.entity_id
_entity_poly.type
_entity_poly.pdbx_seq_one_letter_code
_entity_poly.pdbx_strand_id
1 'polypeptide(L)'
;EVIQIVRATCRRLVKARLNDCHRRLKRYKNKTQQLHDKLKQLILTELLDIFTTIADKRDNKATERARTGHQQKLTGLLRNKEQRRSKPDDNWVRNISSRPLDRNETRILSYGQKHSVTPKRIPTKAIVPSVEAALSRQRELSESTKGNIRSRIASTIQSALQHGSNSTKDEQHALKRRGHSYSTSRQRTSYCCRGQD
;
A
#
# COMPACT_ATOMS: atom_id res chain seq x y z
N GLU A 1 -11.42 -8.16 8.35
CA GLU A 1 -12.08 -8.05 7.02
C GLU A 1 -11.30 -7.23 6.01
N VAL A 2 -10.86 -6.00 6.35
CA VAL A 2 -10.13 -5.09 5.43
C VAL A 2 -8.89 -5.73 4.76
N ILE A 3 -8.09 -6.50 5.50
CA ILE A 3 -6.90 -7.18 4.95
C ILE A 3 -7.27 -8.22 3.87
N GLN A 4 -8.40 -8.91 4.03
CA GLN A 4 -8.86 -9.89 3.05
C GLN A 4 -9.39 -9.21 1.79
N ILE A 5 -10.08 -8.09 1.95
CA ILE A 5 -10.55 -7.25 0.84
C ILE A 5 -9.37 -6.74 0.02
N VAL A 6 -8.34 -6.17 0.65
CA VAL A 6 -7.14 -5.68 -0.04
C VAL A 6 -6.44 -6.81 -0.79
N ARG A 7 -6.27 -7.99 -0.18
CA ARG A 7 -5.69 -9.16 -0.86
C ARG A 7 -6.50 -9.61 -2.07
N ALA A 8 -7.82 -9.63 -1.97
CA ALA A 8 -8.70 -10.01 -3.08
C ALA A 8 -8.60 -9.01 -4.23
N THR A 9 -8.59 -7.70 -3.92
CA THR A 9 -8.44 -6.63 -4.91
C THR A 9 -7.08 -6.68 -5.61
N CYS A 10 -5.99 -6.90 -4.88
CA CYS A 10 -4.67 -7.08 -5.47
C CYS A 10 -4.63 -8.27 -6.44
N ARG A 11 -5.21 -9.43 -6.08
CA ARG A 11 -5.28 -10.59 -6.98
C ARG A 11 -6.09 -10.28 -8.25
N ARG A 12 -7.22 -9.58 -8.12
CA ARG A 12 -8.05 -9.15 -9.26
C ARG A 12 -7.29 -8.22 -10.19
N LEU A 13 -6.53 -7.26 -9.65
CA LEU A 13 -5.71 -6.34 -10.44
C LEU A 13 -4.61 -7.09 -11.23
N VAL A 14 -3.90 -8.02 -10.58
CA VAL A 14 -2.87 -8.84 -11.25
C VAL A 14 -3.49 -9.67 -12.36
N LYS A 15 -4.64 -10.31 -12.10
CA LYS A 15 -5.37 -11.08 -13.12
C LYS A 15 -5.81 -10.22 -14.30
N ALA A 16 -6.32 -9.01 -14.03
CA ALA A 16 -6.70 -8.06 -15.08
C ALA A 16 -5.51 -7.65 -15.94
N ARG A 17 -4.35 -7.37 -15.33
CA ARG A 17 -3.11 -7.04 -16.08
C ARG A 17 -2.62 -8.21 -16.92
N LEU A 18 -2.64 -9.43 -16.38
CA LEU A 18 -2.29 -10.64 -17.14
C LEU A 18 -3.22 -10.81 -18.35
N ASN A 19 -4.53 -10.61 -18.17
CA ASN A 19 -5.49 -10.70 -19.25
C ASN A 19 -5.28 -9.63 -20.33
N ASP A 20 -4.97 -8.38 -19.95
CA ASP A 20 -4.62 -7.33 -20.91
C ASP A 20 -3.35 -7.69 -21.70
N CYS A 21 -2.31 -8.19 -21.03
CA CYS A 21 -1.10 -8.69 -21.68
C CYS A 21 -1.42 -9.80 -22.70
N HIS A 22 -2.21 -10.81 -22.33
CA HIS A 22 -2.63 -11.87 -23.25
C HIS A 22 -3.43 -11.32 -24.45
N ARG A 23 -4.34 -10.36 -24.20
CA ARG A 23 -5.12 -9.72 -25.26
C ARG A 23 -4.23 -8.92 -26.22
N ARG A 24 -3.23 -8.20 -25.71
CA ARG A 24 -2.25 -7.47 -26.53
C ARG A 24 -1.39 -8.45 -27.33
N LEU A 25 -0.89 -9.51 -26.71
CA LEU A 25 -0.11 -10.55 -27.37
C LEU A 25 -0.90 -11.20 -28.52
N LYS A 26 -2.16 -11.58 -28.29
CA LYS A 26 -3.03 -12.14 -29.32
C LYS A 26 -3.24 -11.17 -30.48
N ARG A 27 -3.45 -9.87 -30.20
CA ARG A 27 -3.56 -8.84 -31.24
C ARG A 27 -2.31 -8.72 -32.08
N TYR A 28 -1.13 -8.68 -31.45
CA TYR A 28 0.13 -8.60 -32.19
C TYR A 28 0.40 -9.87 -33.00
N LYS A 29 0.11 -11.05 -32.45
CA LYS A 29 0.19 -12.33 -33.19
C LYS A 29 -0.69 -12.33 -34.43
N ASN A 30 -1.96 -11.92 -34.29
CA ASN A 30 -2.89 -11.82 -35.41
C ASN A 30 -2.42 -10.81 -36.46
N LYS A 31 -1.93 -9.64 -36.04
CA LYS A 31 -1.42 -8.61 -36.97
C LYS A 31 -0.17 -9.08 -37.71
N THR A 32 0.71 -9.81 -37.04
CA THR A 32 1.91 -10.41 -37.64
C THR A 32 1.51 -11.45 -38.68
N GLN A 33 0.56 -12.32 -38.34
CA GLN A 33 0.04 -13.31 -39.29
C GLN A 33 -0.59 -12.63 -40.52
N GLN A 34 -1.41 -11.59 -40.34
CA GLN A 34 -1.99 -10.85 -41.46
C GLN A 34 -0.95 -10.21 -42.38
N LEU A 35 0.11 -9.62 -41.81
CA LEU A 35 1.20 -9.05 -42.60
C LEU A 35 1.97 -10.14 -43.35
N HIS A 36 2.19 -11.26 -42.70
CA HIS A 36 2.84 -12.41 -43.29
C HIS A 36 2.02 -13.01 -44.45
N ASP A 37 0.70 -13.13 -44.31
CA ASP A 37 -0.17 -13.63 -45.38
C ASP A 37 -0.23 -12.65 -46.57
N LYS A 38 -0.18 -11.34 -46.32
CA LYS A 38 -0.04 -10.33 -47.38
C LYS A 38 1.31 -10.40 -48.09
N LEU A 39 2.38 -10.64 -47.34
CA LEU A 39 3.72 -10.84 -47.91
C LEU A 39 3.75 -12.12 -48.77
N LYS A 40 3.05 -13.18 -48.33
CA LYS A 40 2.87 -14.44 -49.08
C LYS A 40 2.24 -14.24 -50.45
N GLN A 41 1.33 -13.28 -50.57
CA GLN A 41 0.68 -12.96 -51.85
C GLN A 41 1.59 -12.16 -52.81
N LEU A 42 2.64 -11.51 -52.29
CA LEU A 42 3.48 -10.57 -53.05
C LEU A 42 4.84 -11.16 -53.46
N ILE A 43 5.26 -12.29 -52.89
CA ILE A 43 6.63 -12.81 -53.04
C ILE A 43 6.61 -14.30 -53.39
N LEU A 44 7.50 -14.73 -54.29
CA LEU A 44 7.72 -16.13 -54.69
C LEU A 44 8.05 -17.01 -53.46
N THR A 45 7.45 -18.20 -53.36
CA THR A 45 7.42 -19.07 -52.16
C THR A 45 8.79 -19.36 -51.52
N GLU A 46 9.87 -19.42 -52.29
CA GLU A 46 11.22 -19.68 -51.76
C GLU A 46 11.79 -18.53 -50.91
N LEU A 47 11.53 -17.28 -51.27
CA LEU A 47 12.04 -16.13 -50.50
C LEU A 47 11.28 -15.95 -49.17
N LEU A 48 10.02 -16.39 -49.12
CA LEU A 48 9.19 -16.32 -47.92
C LEU A 48 9.72 -17.17 -46.77
N ASP A 49 10.23 -18.37 -47.05
CA ASP A 49 10.76 -19.26 -46.03
C ASP A 49 12.03 -18.71 -45.36
N ILE A 50 12.83 -17.98 -46.13
CA ILE A 50 14.00 -17.25 -45.62
C ILE A 50 13.55 -16.07 -44.74
N PHE A 51 12.53 -15.32 -45.16
CA PHE A 51 12.01 -14.21 -44.36
C PHE A 51 11.33 -14.66 -43.07
N THR A 52 10.57 -15.76 -43.07
CA THR A 52 9.95 -16.34 -41.86
C THR A 52 11.01 -16.80 -40.88
N THR A 53 12.01 -17.55 -41.34
CA THR A 53 13.09 -18.02 -40.46
C THR A 53 13.89 -16.87 -39.87
N ILE A 54 14.11 -15.77 -40.61
CA ILE A 54 14.74 -14.56 -40.08
C ILE A 54 13.85 -13.86 -39.04
N ALA A 55 12.54 -13.74 -39.31
CA ALA A 55 11.58 -13.13 -38.39
C ALA A 55 11.49 -13.93 -37.08
N ASP A 56 11.32 -15.25 -37.17
CA ASP A 56 11.25 -16.16 -36.02
C ASP A 56 12.54 -16.13 -35.19
N LYS A 57 13.71 -16.09 -35.83
CA LYS A 57 15.00 -15.94 -35.14
C LYS A 57 15.09 -14.60 -34.39
N ARG A 58 14.59 -13.51 -34.97
CA ARG A 58 14.59 -12.19 -34.33
C ARG A 58 13.62 -12.14 -33.15
N ASP A 59 12.41 -12.68 -33.32
CA ASP A 59 11.40 -12.74 -32.28
C ASP A 59 11.88 -13.61 -31.11
N ASN A 60 12.41 -14.80 -31.38
CA ASN A 60 12.97 -15.69 -30.36
C ASN A 60 14.14 -15.04 -29.60
N LYS A 61 15.01 -14.30 -30.29
CA LYS A 61 16.11 -13.58 -29.64
C LYS A 61 15.60 -12.45 -28.73
N ALA A 62 14.53 -11.76 -29.13
CA ALA A 62 13.92 -10.70 -28.32
C ALA A 62 13.20 -11.26 -27.09
N THR A 63 12.46 -12.36 -27.25
CA THR A 63 11.75 -13.02 -26.14
C THR A 63 12.72 -13.61 -25.12
N GLU A 64 13.79 -14.27 -25.58
CA GLU A 64 14.81 -14.82 -24.67
C GLU A 64 15.55 -13.71 -23.92
N ARG A 65 15.92 -12.60 -24.56
CA ARG A 65 16.51 -11.44 -23.86
C ARG A 65 15.61 -10.89 -22.76
N ALA A 66 14.31 -10.72 -23.06
CA ALA A 66 13.34 -10.26 -22.07
C ALA A 66 13.19 -11.27 -20.93
N ARG A 67 13.13 -12.57 -21.25
CA ARG A 67 13.06 -13.66 -20.27
C ARG A 67 14.26 -13.68 -19.35
N THR A 68 15.48 -13.60 -19.88
CA THR A 68 16.72 -13.54 -19.09
C THR A 68 16.73 -12.31 -18.19
N GLY A 69 16.36 -11.13 -18.70
CA GLY A 69 16.28 -9.91 -17.90
C GLY A 69 15.27 -10.02 -16.74
N HIS A 70 14.10 -10.62 -16.99
CA HIS A 70 13.11 -10.90 -15.95
C HIS A 70 13.61 -11.94 -14.94
N GLN A 71 14.29 -12.99 -15.40
CA GLN A 71 14.89 -14.02 -14.55
C GLN A 71 15.93 -13.41 -13.61
N GLN A 72 16.85 -12.59 -14.14
CA GLN A 72 17.88 -11.89 -13.37
C GLN A 72 17.28 -10.93 -12.34
N LYS A 73 16.22 -10.20 -12.70
CA LYS A 73 15.53 -9.33 -11.76
C LYS A 73 14.87 -10.14 -10.63
N LEU A 74 14.26 -11.27 -10.95
CA LEU A 74 13.64 -12.15 -9.95
C LEU A 74 14.68 -12.74 -9.00
N THR A 75 15.79 -13.28 -9.53
CA THR A 75 16.87 -13.82 -8.69
C THR A 75 17.52 -12.73 -7.84
N GLY A 76 17.70 -11.52 -8.37
CA GLY A 76 18.16 -10.36 -7.60
C GLY A 76 17.22 -9.99 -6.44
N LEU A 77 15.91 -10.03 -6.65
CA LEU A 77 14.93 -9.79 -5.59
C LEU A 77 14.94 -10.88 -4.52
N LEU A 78 15.06 -12.14 -4.92
CA LEU A 78 15.15 -13.27 -3.99
C LEU A 78 16.42 -13.19 -3.13
N ARG A 79 17.57 -12.86 -3.73
CA ARG A 79 18.84 -12.65 -3.01
C ARG A 79 18.75 -11.48 -2.03
N ASN A 80 18.18 -10.35 -2.44
CA ASN A 80 17.96 -9.19 -1.56
C ASN A 80 17.03 -9.51 -0.39
N LYS A 81 16.01 -10.35 -0.59
CA LYS A 81 15.14 -10.81 0.49
C LYS A 81 15.92 -11.63 1.52
N GLU A 82 16.83 -12.49 1.07
CA GLU A 82 17.65 -13.32 1.96
C GLU A 82 18.69 -12.48 2.72
N GLN A 83 19.35 -11.52 2.07
CA GLN A 83 20.24 -10.56 2.73
C GLN A 83 19.52 -9.61 3.70
N ARG A 84 18.27 -9.22 3.41
CA ARG A 84 17.45 -8.41 4.35
C ARG A 84 16.86 -9.21 5.51
N ARG A 85 17.05 -10.53 5.55
CA ARG A 85 16.75 -11.38 6.72
C ARG A 85 17.94 -11.47 7.68
N SER A 86 19.11 -10.94 7.31
CA SER A 86 20.28 -10.84 8.16
C SER A 86 20.07 -9.75 9.22
N LYS A 87 19.54 -10.15 10.38
CA LYS A 87 19.25 -9.36 11.60
C LYS A 87 18.28 -8.18 11.40
N PRO A 88 17.34 -7.94 12.34
CA PRO A 88 16.67 -6.64 12.38
C PRO A 88 17.76 -5.60 12.59
N ASP A 89 18.00 -4.77 11.59
CA ASP A 89 18.78 -3.54 11.78
C ASP A 89 18.17 -2.81 12.99
N ASP A 90 18.97 -2.46 14.01
CA ASP A 90 18.49 -1.63 15.13
C ASP A 90 18.08 -0.22 14.63
N ASN A 91 18.37 0.10 13.38
CA ASN A 91 18.26 1.42 12.77
C ASN A 91 17.03 1.60 11.86
N TRP A 92 15.89 0.99 12.20
CA TRP A 92 14.62 1.24 11.47
C TRP A 92 14.10 2.66 11.67
N VAL A 93 14.61 3.36 12.69
CA VAL A 93 14.28 4.75 12.98
C VAL A 93 15.48 5.63 12.60
N ARG A 94 15.44 6.23 11.42
CA ARG A 94 16.41 7.27 11.02
C ARG A 94 15.98 8.63 11.55
N ASN A 95 16.81 9.20 12.42
CA ASN A 95 16.62 10.56 12.89
C ASN A 95 17.00 11.56 11.80
N ILE A 96 16.02 12.30 11.28
CA ILE A 96 16.25 13.40 10.34
C ILE A 96 16.41 14.75 11.03
N SER A 97 16.26 14.81 12.36
CA SER A 97 16.42 16.03 13.15
C SER A 97 17.81 16.08 13.81
N SER A 98 18.34 17.29 14.02
CA SER A 98 19.59 17.52 14.76
C SER A 98 19.51 17.18 16.24
N ARG A 99 18.30 17.06 16.79
CA ARG A 99 18.06 16.68 18.19
C ARG A 99 18.17 15.16 18.34
N PRO A 100 19.02 14.63 19.25
CA PRO A 100 19.13 13.19 19.48
C PRO A 100 17.78 12.59 19.95
N LEU A 101 17.51 11.37 19.49
CA LEU A 101 16.33 10.60 19.90
C LEU A 101 16.62 9.88 21.22
N ASP A 102 15.72 10.06 22.18
CA ASP A 102 15.75 9.32 23.44
C ASP A 102 15.32 7.86 23.21
N ARG A 103 15.76 6.92 24.06
CA ARG A 103 15.50 5.47 23.92
C ARG A 103 14.01 5.16 23.83
N ASN A 104 13.20 5.88 24.61
CA ASN A 104 11.74 5.74 24.58
C ASN A 104 11.12 6.35 23.32
N GLU A 105 11.68 7.43 22.79
CA GLU A 105 11.25 8.02 21.52
C GLU A 105 11.55 7.08 20.34
N THR A 106 12.76 6.50 20.31
CA THR A 106 13.15 5.50 19.31
C THR A 106 12.23 4.28 19.38
N ARG A 107 11.88 3.81 20.58
CA ARG A 107 10.97 2.68 20.76
C ARG A 107 9.58 2.96 20.20
N ILE A 108 9.01 4.14 20.48
CA ILE A 108 7.70 4.53 19.95
C ILE A 108 7.71 4.64 18.43
N LEU A 109 8.75 5.24 17.86
CA LEU A 109 8.89 5.39 16.41
C LEU A 109 9.12 4.03 15.73
N SER A 110 9.78 3.08 16.40
CA SER A 110 10.01 1.72 15.90
C SER A 110 8.72 0.93 15.72
N TYR A 111 7.69 1.21 16.53
CA TYR A 111 6.38 0.58 16.39
C TYR A 111 5.69 0.95 15.07
N GLY A 112 6.04 2.10 14.47
CA GLY A 112 5.54 2.52 13.16
C GLY A 112 4.05 2.84 13.13
N GLN A 113 3.52 3.08 11.92
CA GLN A 113 2.16 3.61 11.70
C GLN A 113 1.02 2.66 12.16
N LYS A 114 1.32 1.40 12.48
CA LYS A 114 0.33 0.42 12.96
C LYS A 114 0.01 0.57 14.45
N HIS A 115 0.79 1.36 15.19
CA HIS A 115 0.61 1.59 16.62
C HIS A 115 0.07 3.00 16.85
N SER A 116 -1.20 3.21 16.50
CA SER A 116 -1.94 4.38 16.98
C SER A 116 -2.05 4.28 18.50
N VAL A 117 -1.58 5.33 19.18
CA VAL A 117 -1.68 5.45 20.63
C VAL A 117 -3.15 5.61 20.97
N THR A 118 -3.71 4.62 21.66
CA THR A 118 -5.12 4.69 22.06
C THR A 118 -5.25 5.77 23.13
N PRO A 119 -6.14 6.76 22.96
CA PRO A 119 -6.31 7.82 23.96
C PRO A 119 -6.76 7.21 25.29
N LYS A 120 -6.12 7.62 26.40
CA LYS A 120 -6.44 7.17 27.76
C LYS A 120 -7.90 7.38 28.16
N ARG A 121 -8.55 8.38 27.56
CA ARG A 121 -9.94 8.71 27.83
C ARG A 121 -10.66 8.86 26.50
N ILE A 122 -11.57 7.94 26.23
CA ILE A 122 -12.52 8.07 25.13
C ILE A 122 -13.39 9.30 25.44
N PRO A 123 -13.60 10.23 24.50
CA PRO A 123 -14.39 11.43 24.73
C PRO A 123 -15.89 11.09 24.74
N THR A 124 -16.33 10.29 25.71
CA THR A 124 -17.72 9.86 25.92
C THR A 124 -18.66 11.07 26.02
N LYS A 125 -18.18 12.16 26.64
CA LYS A 125 -18.89 13.44 26.78
C LYS A 125 -19.15 14.17 25.46
N ALA A 126 -18.46 13.81 24.37
CA ALA A 126 -18.71 14.35 23.03
C ALA A 126 -19.47 13.34 22.16
N ILE A 127 -19.09 12.05 22.22
CA ILE A 127 -19.66 10.99 21.39
C ILE A 127 -21.14 10.76 21.72
N VAL A 128 -21.49 10.63 23.01
CA VAL A 128 -22.87 10.31 23.41
C VAL A 128 -23.85 11.43 23.03
N PRO A 129 -23.56 12.73 23.30
CA PRO A 129 -24.44 13.81 22.85
C PRO A 129 -24.57 13.93 21.33
N SER A 130 -23.48 13.73 20.57
CA SER A 130 -23.54 13.79 19.10
C SER A 130 -24.38 12.66 18.50
N VAL A 131 -24.27 11.45 19.07
CA VAL A 131 -25.09 10.30 18.67
C VAL A 131 -26.55 10.55 19.00
N GLU A 132 -26.86 11.03 20.20
CA GLU A 132 -28.25 11.28 20.62
C GLU A 132 -28.88 12.40 19.79
N ALA A 133 -28.12 13.44 19.45
CA ALA A 133 -28.54 14.49 18.53
C ALA A 133 -28.80 13.96 17.11
N ALA A 134 -28.00 13.00 16.62
CA ALA A 134 -28.22 12.36 15.33
C ALA A 134 -29.48 11.48 15.35
N LEU A 135 -29.67 10.69 16.41
CA LEU A 135 -30.84 9.82 16.58
C LEU A 135 -32.14 10.63 16.75
N SER A 136 -32.08 11.80 17.38
CA SER A 136 -33.22 12.70 17.53
C SER A 136 -33.64 13.35 16.21
N ARG A 137 -32.71 13.55 15.28
CA ARG A 137 -32.99 14.11 13.94
C ARG A 137 -33.58 13.08 12.97
N GLN A 138 -33.36 11.79 13.19
CA GLN A 138 -33.91 10.72 12.35
C GLN A 138 -35.30 10.28 12.85
N ARG A 139 -36.35 10.90 12.29
CA ARG A 139 -37.76 10.57 12.58
C ARG A 139 -38.22 9.21 12.06
N GLU A 140 -37.57 8.68 11.03
CA GLU A 140 -37.95 7.44 10.34
C GLU A 140 -37.48 6.16 11.05
N LEU A 141 -36.61 6.27 12.06
CA LEU A 141 -36.13 5.12 12.80
C LEU A 141 -37.11 4.73 13.91
N SER A 142 -37.46 3.45 13.98
CA SER A 142 -38.24 2.89 15.10
C SER A 142 -37.48 3.03 16.42
N GLU A 143 -38.20 3.22 17.52
CA GLU A 143 -37.58 3.34 18.86
C GLU A 143 -36.79 2.08 19.26
N SER A 144 -37.21 0.90 18.78
CA SER A 144 -36.45 -0.34 18.94
C SER A 144 -35.07 -0.28 18.28
N THR A 145 -34.99 0.26 17.06
CA THR A 145 -33.72 0.46 16.34
C THR A 145 -32.83 1.48 17.04
N LYS A 146 -33.39 2.59 17.53
CA LYS A 146 -32.63 3.59 18.31
C LYS A 146 -32.09 2.99 19.61
N GLY A 147 -32.89 2.18 20.31
CA GLY A 147 -32.47 1.44 21.49
C GLY A 147 -31.31 0.47 21.21
N ASN A 148 -31.35 -0.25 20.08
CA ASN A 148 -30.26 -1.12 19.65
C ASN A 148 -28.96 -0.33 19.39
N ILE A 149 -29.05 0.81 18.72
CA ILE A 149 -27.90 1.69 18.45
C ILE A 149 -27.30 2.22 19.75
N ARG A 150 -28.12 2.70 20.70
CA ARG A 150 -27.67 3.12 22.03
C ARG A 150 -26.94 2.00 22.77
N SER A 151 -27.51 0.79 22.77
CA SER A 151 -26.92 -0.39 23.41
C SER A 151 -25.58 -0.79 22.79
N ARG A 152 -25.48 -0.80 21.45
CA ARG A 152 -24.22 -1.11 20.74
C ARG A 152 -23.14 -0.06 21.02
N ILE A 153 -23.50 1.22 21.09
CA ILE A 153 -22.56 2.30 21.38
C ILE A 153 -22.09 2.22 22.83
N ALA A 154 -22.98 1.98 23.79
CA ALA A 154 -22.62 1.75 25.18
C ALA A 154 -21.68 0.55 25.34
N SER A 155 -21.99 -0.58 24.71
CA SER A 155 -21.15 -1.78 24.72
C SER A 155 -19.77 -1.55 24.07
N THR A 156 -19.71 -0.78 22.97
CA THR A 156 -18.46 -0.42 22.30
C THR A 156 -17.59 0.52 23.15
N ILE A 157 -18.20 1.49 23.84
CA ILE A 157 -17.49 2.39 24.74
C ILE A 157 -16.96 1.61 25.96
N GLN A 158 -17.77 0.72 26.53
CA GLN A 158 -17.37 -0.12 27.65
C GLN A 158 -16.24 -1.09 27.29
N SER A 159 -16.30 -1.76 26.14
CA SER A 159 -15.22 -2.64 25.70
C SER A 159 -13.93 -1.88 25.40
N ALA A 160 -14.03 -0.70 24.79
CA ALA A 160 -12.88 0.15 24.53
C ALA A 160 -12.27 0.76 25.83
N LEU A 161 -13.04 0.88 26.91
CA LEU A 161 -12.53 1.24 28.25
C LEU A 161 -11.83 0.06 28.95
N GLN A 162 -12.25 -1.18 28.68
CA GLN A 162 -11.66 -2.39 29.27
C GLN A 162 -10.25 -2.66 28.74
N HIS A 163 -9.95 -2.25 27.51
CA HIS A 163 -8.59 -2.31 26.97
C HIS A 163 -7.77 -1.13 27.50
N GLY A 164 -6.97 -1.36 28.55
CA GLY A 164 -6.02 -0.37 29.07
C GLY A 164 -5.08 0.17 27.98
N SER A 165 -4.56 1.39 28.16
CA SER A 165 -3.72 2.05 27.16
C SER A 165 -2.54 1.16 26.75
N ASN A 166 -2.34 1.00 25.45
CA ASN A 166 -1.27 0.20 24.85
C ASN A 166 0.14 0.83 24.96
N SER A 167 0.31 1.89 25.74
CA SER A 167 1.57 2.62 25.89
C SER A 167 1.80 3.03 27.33
N THR A 168 3.06 2.96 27.76
CA THR A 168 3.51 3.33 29.11
C THR A 168 3.44 4.85 29.35
N LYS A 169 3.48 5.27 30.62
CA LYS A 169 3.45 6.71 30.97
C LYS A 169 4.64 7.47 30.35
N ASP A 170 5.81 6.86 30.33
CA ASP A 170 7.04 7.48 29.81
C ASP A 170 6.99 7.66 28.29
N GLU A 171 6.41 6.70 27.58
CA GLU A 171 6.18 6.82 26.14
C GLU A 171 5.21 7.96 25.80
N GLN A 172 4.15 8.11 26.60
CA GLN A 172 3.20 9.20 26.40
C GLN A 172 3.82 10.57 26.70
N HIS A 173 4.70 10.66 27.70
CA HIS A 173 5.47 11.89 27.95
C HIS A 173 6.42 12.20 26.79
N ALA A 174 7.12 11.20 26.26
CA ALA A 174 7.97 11.34 25.09
C ALA A 174 7.18 11.84 23.86
N LEU A 175 6.00 11.29 23.60
CA LEU A 175 5.09 11.75 22.55
C LEU A 175 4.59 13.18 22.75
N LYS A 176 4.19 13.55 23.97
CA LYS A 176 3.75 14.92 24.27
C LYS A 176 4.85 15.95 24.06
N ARG A 177 6.09 15.62 24.45
CA ARG A 177 7.29 16.45 24.21
C ARG A 177 7.53 16.64 22.71
N ARG A 178 7.38 15.59 21.92
CA ARG A 178 7.48 15.67 20.44
C ARG A 178 6.36 16.50 19.82
N GLY A 179 5.11 16.27 20.23
CA GLY A 179 3.92 16.98 19.72
C GLY A 179 4.00 18.50 19.91
N HIS A 180 4.48 18.97 21.06
CA HIS A 180 4.67 20.41 21.32
C HIS A 180 5.72 21.04 20.38
N SER A 181 6.83 20.34 20.09
CA SER A 181 7.84 20.85 19.15
C SER A 181 7.34 20.88 17.69
N TYR A 182 6.48 19.94 17.25
CA TYR A 182 5.92 19.96 15.90
C TYR A 182 4.93 21.10 15.67
N SER A 183 4.15 21.48 16.69
CA SER A 183 3.25 22.64 16.61
C SER A 183 4.00 23.97 16.52
N THR A 184 5.11 24.13 17.24
CA THR A 184 5.93 25.34 17.20
C THR A 184 6.79 25.42 15.93
N SER A 185 7.19 24.28 15.35
CA SER A 185 8.00 24.24 14.12
C SER A 185 7.19 24.54 12.86
N ARG A 186 5.88 24.26 12.85
CA ARG A 186 5.00 24.57 11.71
C ARG A 186 4.80 26.06 11.45
N GLN A 187 5.09 26.92 12.44
CA GLN A 187 5.11 28.37 12.26
C GLN A 187 6.43 28.88 11.64
N ARG A 188 7.47 28.05 11.52
CA ARG A 188 8.81 28.47 11.06
C ARG A 188 9.29 27.91 9.72
N THR A 189 8.53 27.06 9.06
CA THR A 189 8.86 26.59 7.70
C THR A 189 7.80 27.03 6.70
N SER A 190 7.60 28.35 6.64
CA SER A 190 7.38 29.04 5.38
C SER A 190 8.75 29.22 4.74
N TYR A 191 8.85 29.02 3.43
CA TYR A 191 10.02 29.25 2.54
C TYR A 191 10.93 28.04 2.20
N CYS A 192 11.15 27.95 0.87
CA CYS A 192 12.19 27.25 0.10
C CYS A 192 12.04 25.73 -0.14
N CYS A 193 12.24 25.17 -1.33
CA CYS A 193 12.17 25.59 -2.74
C CYS A 193 12.39 24.32 -3.60
N ARG A 194 12.03 24.39 -4.89
CA ARG A 194 12.36 23.42 -5.96
C ARG A 194 13.87 23.21 -6.16
N GLY A 195 14.22 22.10 -6.81
CA GLY A 195 15.49 21.79 -7.51
C GLY A 195 15.79 20.28 -7.39
N GLN A 196 15.64 19.44 -8.42
CA GLN A 196 16.63 19.16 -9.49
C GLN A 196 18.06 19.05 -8.93
N ASP A 197 18.56 17.82 -8.77
CA ASP A 197 19.33 17.08 -9.78
C ASP A 197 19.15 15.56 -9.61
#